data_AF-A0A7V3LHH0-F1
#
_entry.id   AF-A0A7V3LHH0-F1
#
_cell.length_a   1.000
_cell.length_b   1.000
_cell.length_c   1.000
_cell.angle_alpha   90.00
_cell.angle_beta   90.00
_cell.angle_gamma   90.00
#
_symmetry.space_group_name_H-M   'P 1'
#
loop_
_entity.id
_entity.type
_entity.pdbx_description
1 polymer ?
#
loop_
_entity_poly.entity_id
_entity_poly.type
_entity_poly.pdbx_seq_one_letter_code
_entity_poly.pdbx_strand_id
1 'polypeptide(L)'
;MQQVQQRRGDGFVNRACHHAHGGGGDSRTTLLSQLGRSSLVRRERSRPISSVPFLVSGKPFRVEAVVFDLDGTLTQPGGIDFARVHELMGCPREQGLLEFLAAIDEPEVRRRKEAILVKAELEAVERCRPNAGAPELVAFLREHGIPMGIVTRNCRLATEKMLRALVGINPEDFAVVVTRDDPWGPKPIPDSILFVASRLGTEPHTLLVVGDHAFDIEAGKKAGALTMFVRNGADELPPELEADFSVDNLSEALDLLRYGVPLAAGKLPAALLEAGLSSLVSSDPSLLIGARIGEDAAVLDVAEEEVLVLASDPITLASDCLARYTVIVNANDVATTGATPRWLLTTLLFPPGSSASEVLALVRDLQNVCATWGITLCGGHTEVSAAVSRPVVVGTMAGTALRSELKDKRRARTGERLLMTKAAGVEGTGLLAREFPERLRAAGWSEAEIARCASFLDLISVLEEARIARSFPGVSALHDVTEGGVATAVRELSAACGHRLQVHLDQIPLYPETERICRVFGLDPLGLIGSGSLLITCAPNEVLALRQALETAGIAATEIGEVLEEGEGVEACENGRLVDWPYFERDEVSRLESQKASEEGEERLT
;
A
#
# COMPACT_ATOMS: atom_id res chain seq x y z
N MET A 1 -52.23 -23.83 10.59
CA MET A 1 -53.25 -24.33 11.53
C MET A 1 -52.52 -24.76 12.80
N GLN A 2 -52.47 -23.91 13.84
CA GLN A 2 -53.29 -23.97 15.07
C GLN A 2 -53.15 -25.33 15.80
N GLN A 3 -52.92 -25.47 17.12
CA GLN A 3 -52.77 -24.61 18.31
C GLN A 3 -52.31 -25.56 19.47
N VAL A 4 -51.33 -25.19 20.30
CA VAL A 4 -51.44 -24.75 21.74
C VAL A 4 -51.60 -25.84 22.82
N GLN A 5 -50.65 -25.87 23.79
CA GLN A 5 -50.81 -25.73 25.27
C GLN A 5 -49.44 -25.99 25.97
N GLN A 6 -48.70 -25.01 26.52
CA GLN A 6 -48.79 -24.29 27.82
C GLN A 6 -48.68 -25.13 29.13
N ARG A 7 -47.58 -24.92 29.88
CA ARG A 7 -47.47 -24.62 31.36
C ARG A 7 -46.10 -23.91 31.59
N ARG A 8 -46.02 -22.62 31.99
CA ARG A 8 -45.92 -22.00 33.36
C ARG A 8 -44.90 -22.69 34.28
N GLY A 9 -44.01 -22.04 35.05
CA GLY A 9 -43.69 -20.65 35.46
C GLY A 9 -42.62 -20.78 36.59
N ASP A 10 -41.57 -19.96 36.68
CA ASP A 10 -41.36 -18.84 37.63
C ASP A 10 -39.89 -18.40 37.42
N GLY A 11 -39.44 -17.14 37.40
CA GLY A 11 -39.94 -15.91 38.00
C GLY A 11 -38.98 -15.46 39.12
N PHE A 12 -37.87 -14.77 38.80
CA PHE A 12 -37.06 -14.06 39.80
C PHE A 12 -36.82 -12.60 39.44
N VAL A 13 -36.91 -11.79 40.49
CA VAL A 13 -37.42 -10.41 40.51
C VAL A 13 -36.30 -9.40 40.69
N ASN A 14 -36.41 -8.31 39.94
CA ASN A 14 -35.66 -7.07 40.03
C ASN A 14 -36.00 -6.33 41.35
N ARG A 15 -35.00 -5.89 42.13
CA ARG A 15 -35.21 -5.01 43.29
C ARG A 15 -34.41 -3.71 43.14
N ALA A 16 -35.14 -2.63 42.90
CA ALA A 16 -34.75 -1.28 43.26
C ALA A 16 -35.29 -0.98 44.67
N CYS A 17 -34.52 -0.24 45.48
CA CYS A 17 -35.02 0.45 46.67
C CYS A 17 -34.40 1.86 46.74
N HIS A 18 -35.27 2.86 46.85
CA HIS A 18 -35.00 4.26 47.18
C HIS A 18 -35.10 4.49 48.71
N HIS A 19 -34.51 5.61 49.14
CA HIS A 19 -34.68 6.42 50.38
C HIS A 19 -33.39 6.56 51.20
N ALA A 20 -33.05 7.65 51.89
CA ALA A 20 -33.41 9.08 51.86
C ALA A 20 -32.50 9.81 52.88
N HIS A 21 -32.12 11.06 52.58
CA HIS A 21 -31.82 12.22 53.45
C HIS A 21 -30.81 12.23 54.63
N GLY A 22 -30.11 13.38 54.71
CA GLY A 22 -29.38 13.97 55.85
C GLY A 22 -27.91 14.22 55.48
N GLY A 23 -27.34 15.41 55.36
CA GLY A 23 -27.58 16.69 56.04
C GLY A 23 -26.30 17.04 56.82
N GLY A 24 -25.55 18.07 56.39
CA GLY A 24 -24.39 18.56 57.12
C GLY A 24 -23.41 19.37 56.27
N GLY A 25 -23.51 20.71 56.33
CA GLY A 25 -22.46 21.61 55.84
C GLY A 25 -21.29 21.71 56.82
N ASP A 26 -20.13 22.19 56.36
CA ASP A 26 -19.69 23.56 56.64
C ASP A 26 -18.37 23.87 55.90
N SER A 27 -18.31 25.10 55.45
CA SER A 27 -17.23 26.00 55.02
C SER A 27 -15.78 25.61 55.34
N ARG A 28 -14.87 25.81 54.36
CA ARG A 28 -13.61 26.57 54.55
C ARG A 28 -12.89 26.86 53.22
N THR A 29 -13.14 28.07 52.73
CA THR A 29 -12.22 28.84 51.88
C THR A 29 -11.01 29.23 52.72
N THR A 30 -9.79 28.82 52.33
CA THR A 30 -8.58 29.68 52.33
C THR A 30 -7.36 28.96 51.78
N LEU A 31 -6.72 29.64 50.81
CA LEU A 31 -5.28 29.74 50.58
C LEU A 31 -4.49 28.45 50.30
N LEU A 32 -4.17 28.25 49.02
CA LEU A 32 -2.81 27.94 48.57
C LEU A 32 -2.64 28.43 47.12
N SER A 33 -2.40 29.72 46.99
CA SER A 33 -1.72 30.30 45.84
C SER A 33 -0.22 30.29 46.13
N GLN A 34 0.56 29.50 45.38
CA GLN A 34 1.91 29.82 44.86
C GLN A 34 2.64 28.54 44.44
N LEU A 35 3.45 28.68 43.39
CA LEU A 35 4.22 27.67 42.65
C LEU A 35 3.33 26.92 41.62
N GLY A 36 3.49 27.07 40.32
CA GLY A 36 4.66 27.47 39.56
C GLY A 36 4.82 26.48 38.41
N ARG A 37 4.29 26.87 37.25
CA ARG A 37 4.60 26.42 35.87
C ARG A 37 5.33 25.07 35.74
N SER A 38 4.61 24.07 35.24
CA SER A 38 5.16 23.02 34.38
C SER A 38 4.21 22.85 33.20
N SER A 39 4.80 22.81 32.01
CA SER A 39 4.18 22.83 30.69
C SER A 39 3.07 21.80 30.54
N LEU A 40 1.82 22.28 30.46
CA LEU A 40 0.70 21.51 29.94
C LEU A 40 1.00 21.14 28.49
N VAL A 41 1.34 19.87 28.30
CA VAL A 41 1.27 19.14 27.04
C VAL A 41 -0.03 19.55 26.35
N ARG A 42 0.09 20.22 25.20
CA ARG A 42 -1.03 20.42 24.28
C ARG A 42 -1.55 19.03 23.94
N ARG A 43 -2.66 18.64 24.57
CA ARG A 43 -3.50 17.55 24.08
C ARG A 43 -3.83 17.91 22.63
N GLU A 44 -3.24 17.16 21.71
CA GLU A 44 -3.65 17.15 20.32
C GLU A 44 -5.16 17.02 20.30
N ARG A 45 -5.81 18.05 19.74
CA ARG A 45 -7.23 17.97 19.44
C ARG A 45 -7.36 16.84 18.43
N SER A 46 -8.01 15.75 18.85
CA SER A 46 -8.53 14.71 17.98
C SER A 46 -9.12 15.36 16.74
N ARG A 47 -8.51 15.11 15.58
CA ARG A 47 -9.04 15.55 14.28
C ARG A 47 -10.49 15.04 14.19
N PRO A 48 -11.45 15.87 13.77
CA PRO A 48 -12.82 15.41 13.59
C PRO A 48 -12.85 14.26 12.57
N ILE A 49 -13.81 13.34 12.74
CA ILE A 49 -14.07 12.14 11.92
C ILE A 49 -14.38 12.48 10.43
N SER A 50 -14.26 13.75 10.02
CA SER A 50 -14.61 14.28 8.70
C SER A 50 -13.48 14.32 7.66
N SER A 51 -12.30 13.74 7.90
CA SER A 51 -11.25 13.68 6.87
C SER A 51 -10.48 12.37 6.92
N VAL A 52 -11.18 11.27 6.63
CA VAL A 52 -10.51 10.04 6.26
C VAL A 52 -9.98 10.24 4.83
N PRO A 53 -8.65 10.25 4.59
CA PRO A 53 -8.07 10.75 3.33
C PRO A 53 -8.46 9.92 2.10
N PHE A 54 -8.94 8.69 2.32
CA PHE A 54 -9.39 7.75 1.29
C PHE A 54 -10.91 7.78 1.02
N LEU A 55 -11.66 8.75 1.59
CA LEU A 55 -13.10 8.92 1.35
C LEU A 55 -13.44 10.31 0.83
N VAL A 56 -14.23 10.38 -0.24
CA VAL A 56 -14.86 11.61 -0.75
C VAL A 56 -16.36 11.49 -0.52
N SER A 57 -16.95 12.44 0.22
CA SER A 57 -18.38 12.40 0.58
C SER A 57 -18.81 11.06 1.22
N GLY A 58 -17.91 10.44 2.00
CA GLY A 58 -18.14 9.15 2.67
C GLY A 58 -18.04 7.92 1.77
N LYS A 59 -17.58 8.05 0.53
CA LYS A 59 -17.41 6.94 -0.42
C LYS A 59 -15.95 6.81 -0.87
N PRO A 60 -15.46 5.60 -1.19
CA PRO A 60 -14.17 5.45 -1.85
C PRO A 60 -14.20 6.15 -3.21
N PHE A 61 -13.04 6.60 -3.67
CA PHE A 61 -12.88 7.25 -4.96
C PHE A 61 -11.80 6.54 -5.77
N ARG A 62 -11.80 6.77 -7.09
CA ARG A 62 -10.81 6.23 -8.01
C ARG A 62 -10.43 7.31 -9.00
N VAL A 63 -9.14 7.40 -9.32
CA VAL A 63 -8.57 8.33 -10.29
C VAL A 63 -7.93 7.52 -11.41
N GLU A 64 -8.54 7.54 -12.58
CA GLU A 64 -8.04 6.87 -13.78
C GLU A 64 -7.36 7.84 -14.75
N ALA A 65 -7.58 9.14 -14.60
CA ALA A 65 -6.92 10.18 -15.36
C ALA A 65 -6.90 11.50 -14.57
N VAL A 66 -5.98 12.39 -14.92
CA VAL A 66 -5.88 13.72 -14.30
C VAL A 66 -5.86 14.80 -15.38
N VAL A 67 -6.64 15.85 -15.19
CA VAL A 67 -6.59 17.05 -16.02
C VAL A 67 -6.18 18.25 -15.16
N PHE A 68 -5.14 18.94 -15.59
CA PHE A 68 -4.58 20.09 -14.89
C PHE A 68 -5.00 21.39 -15.56
N ASP A 69 -5.26 22.42 -14.77
CA ASP A 69 -4.98 23.78 -15.24
C ASP A 69 -3.46 24.02 -15.34
N LEU A 70 -3.06 25.05 -16.09
CA LEU A 70 -1.66 25.41 -16.26
C LEU A 70 -1.19 26.47 -15.27
N ASP A 71 -1.83 27.64 -15.25
CA ASP A 71 -1.31 28.84 -14.58
C ASP A 71 -1.76 28.93 -13.14
N GLY A 72 -0.81 28.89 -12.20
CA GLY A 72 -1.15 28.78 -10.78
C GLY A 72 -1.38 27.34 -10.33
N THR A 73 -1.53 26.40 -11.26
CA THR A 73 -1.58 24.96 -10.96
C THR A 73 -0.24 24.28 -11.23
N LEU A 74 0.11 24.01 -12.50
CA LEU A 74 1.40 23.41 -12.86
C LEU A 74 2.54 24.43 -12.80
N THR A 75 2.25 25.71 -13.07
CA THR A 75 3.19 26.82 -12.94
C THR A 75 2.92 27.59 -11.65
N GLN A 76 3.95 28.23 -11.09
CA GLN A 76 3.76 29.10 -9.92
C GLN A 76 2.80 30.25 -10.25
N PRO A 77 1.93 30.65 -9.29
CA PRO A 77 1.04 31.79 -9.49
C PRO A 77 1.83 33.09 -9.71
N GLY A 78 1.21 34.04 -10.41
CA GLY A 78 1.81 35.36 -10.65
C GLY A 78 2.77 35.44 -11.84
N GLY A 79 2.81 34.42 -12.71
CA GLY A 79 3.55 34.47 -13.98
C GLY A 79 3.04 35.58 -14.91
N ILE A 80 1.72 35.78 -14.95
CA ILE A 80 1.05 36.87 -15.69
C ILE A 80 0.60 37.95 -14.70
N ASP A 81 0.96 39.21 -14.97
CA ASP A 81 0.43 40.36 -14.23
C ASP A 81 -0.98 40.70 -14.72
N PHE A 82 -1.96 39.95 -14.23
CA PHE A 82 -3.36 40.15 -14.60
C PHE A 82 -3.84 41.57 -14.29
N ALA A 83 -3.37 42.20 -13.20
CA ALA A 83 -3.73 43.57 -12.87
C ALA A 83 -3.33 44.56 -13.97
N ARG A 84 -2.12 44.39 -14.53
CA ARG A 84 -1.63 45.18 -15.66
C ARG A 84 -2.37 44.87 -16.95
N VAL A 85 -2.69 43.61 -17.19
CA VAL A 85 -3.44 43.16 -18.38
C VAL A 85 -4.84 43.75 -18.40
N HIS A 86 -5.56 43.76 -17.27
CA HIS A 86 -6.86 44.41 -17.12
C HIS A 86 -6.79 45.91 -17.43
N GLU A 87 -5.76 46.61 -16.92
CA GLU A 87 -5.56 48.04 -17.17
C GLU A 87 -5.32 48.32 -18.66
N LEU A 88 -4.43 47.57 -19.30
CA LEU A 88 -4.10 47.73 -20.73
C LEU A 88 -5.27 47.41 -21.65
N MET A 89 -6.11 46.43 -21.29
CA MET A 89 -7.32 46.09 -22.03
C MET A 89 -8.51 46.99 -21.70
N GLY A 90 -8.46 47.77 -20.61
CA GLY A 90 -9.63 48.49 -20.10
C GLY A 90 -10.75 47.56 -19.66
N CYS A 91 -10.42 46.37 -19.14
CA CYS A 91 -11.37 45.40 -18.60
C CYS A 91 -11.55 45.66 -17.09
N PRO A 92 -12.78 45.75 -16.56
CA PRO A 92 -13.02 45.79 -15.11
C PRO A 92 -12.35 44.61 -14.40
N ARG A 93 -11.85 44.81 -13.17
CA ARG A 93 -11.10 43.76 -12.45
C ARG A 93 -11.98 42.60 -12.02
N GLU A 94 -13.27 42.84 -11.83
CA GLU A 94 -14.25 41.84 -11.43
C GLU A 94 -14.76 41.00 -12.61
N GLN A 95 -14.45 41.38 -13.85
CA GLN A 95 -14.91 40.70 -15.07
C GLN A 95 -13.81 39.82 -15.66
N GLY A 96 -14.12 38.57 -15.97
CA GLY A 96 -13.19 37.67 -16.65
C GLY A 96 -12.76 38.19 -18.03
N LEU A 97 -11.46 38.07 -18.32
CA LEU A 97 -10.85 38.65 -19.53
C LEU A 97 -11.42 38.07 -20.83
N LEU A 98 -11.71 36.77 -20.88
CA LEU A 98 -12.24 36.12 -22.09
C LEU A 98 -13.70 36.48 -22.32
N GLU A 99 -14.48 36.58 -21.25
CA GLU A 99 -15.87 37.00 -21.29
C GLU A 99 -15.97 38.46 -21.75
N PHE A 100 -15.04 39.33 -21.30
CA PHE A 100 -14.92 40.69 -21.79
C PHE A 100 -14.56 40.76 -23.28
N LEU A 101 -13.58 39.98 -23.74
CA LEU A 101 -13.20 39.93 -25.15
C LEU A 101 -14.36 39.43 -26.05
N ALA A 102 -15.10 38.42 -25.59
CA ALA A 102 -16.24 37.87 -26.31
C ALA A 102 -17.38 38.89 -26.48
N ALA A 103 -17.54 39.81 -25.52
CA ALA A 103 -18.55 40.86 -25.55
C ALA A 103 -18.22 42.06 -26.47
N ILE A 104 -17.02 42.11 -27.06
CA ILE A 104 -16.62 43.22 -27.97
C ILE A 104 -17.11 42.94 -29.38
N ASP A 105 -18.11 43.66 -29.87
CA ASP A 105 -18.68 43.46 -31.21
C ASP A 105 -17.71 43.83 -32.36
N GLU A 106 -16.84 44.83 -32.16
CA GLU A 106 -15.95 45.33 -33.20
C GLU A 106 -14.70 44.43 -33.38
N PRO A 107 -14.53 43.73 -34.52
CA PRO A 107 -13.48 42.71 -34.68
C PRO A 107 -12.05 43.25 -34.64
N GLU A 108 -11.84 44.51 -35.01
CA GLU A 108 -10.51 45.12 -34.96
C GLU A 108 -10.10 45.50 -33.53
N VAL A 109 -11.05 46.05 -32.76
CA VAL A 109 -10.84 46.34 -31.33
C VAL A 109 -10.59 45.05 -30.56
N ARG A 110 -11.39 44.01 -30.81
CA ARG A 110 -11.22 42.70 -30.20
C ARG A 110 -9.80 42.14 -30.44
N ARG A 111 -9.36 42.10 -31.71
CA ARG A 111 -8.02 41.62 -32.08
C ARG A 111 -6.89 42.40 -31.41
N ARG A 112 -7.01 43.74 -31.31
CA ARG A 112 -6.00 44.57 -30.63
C ARG A 112 -5.90 44.23 -29.14
N LYS A 113 -7.02 43.97 -28.47
CA LYS A 113 -7.03 43.58 -27.05
C LYS A 113 -6.58 42.14 -26.83
N GLU A 114 -6.96 41.22 -27.70
CA GLU A 114 -6.42 39.84 -27.71
C GLU A 114 -4.89 39.86 -27.82
N ALA A 115 -4.32 40.73 -28.67
CA ALA A 115 -2.86 40.85 -28.79
C ALA A 115 -2.17 41.32 -27.50
N ILE A 116 -2.85 42.11 -26.66
CA ILE A 116 -2.34 42.51 -25.34
C ILE A 116 -2.25 41.28 -24.42
N LEU A 117 -3.31 40.47 -24.39
CA LEU A 117 -3.36 39.26 -23.59
C LEU A 117 -2.32 38.23 -24.04
N VAL A 118 -2.24 37.95 -25.34
CA VAL A 118 -1.23 37.03 -25.92
C VAL A 118 0.19 37.52 -25.61
N LYS A 119 0.44 38.83 -25.68
CA LYS A 119 1.76 39.38 -25.33
C LYS A 119 2.11 39.12 -23.87
N ALA A 120 1.18 39.33 -22.95
CA ALA A 120 1.41 39.06 -21.53
C ALA A 120 1.62 37.57 -21.24
N GLU A 121 0.85 36.69 -21.89
CA GLU A 121 1.04 35.24 -21.81
C GLU A 121 2.45 34.83 -22.32
N LEU A 122 2.94 35.44 -23.39
CA LEU A 122 4.30 35.19 -23.90
C LEU A 122 5.41 35.73 -22.99
N GLU A 123 5.21 36.89 -22.37
CA GLU A 123 6.16 37.45 -21.39
C GLU A 123 6.24 36.58 -20.13
N ALA A 124 5.16 35.91 -19.74
CA ALA A 124 5.13 34.99 -18.60
C ALA A 124 6.01 33.74 -18.81
N VAL A 125 6.23 33.31 -20.06
CA VAL A 125 7.09 32.15 -20.38
C VAL A 125 8.49 32.31 -19.78
N GLU A 126 9.08 33.50 -19.83
CA GLU A 126 10.45 33.75 -19.35
C GLU A 126 10.59 33.59 -17.83
N ARG A 127 9.47 33.80 -17.12
CA ARG A 127 9.39 33.74 -15.65
C ARG A 127 8.77 32.44 -15.15
N CYS A 128 8.33 31.57 -16.07
CA CYS A 128 7.67 30.32 -15.76
C CYS A 128 8.58 29.42 -14.91
N ARG A 129 8.04 28.95 -13.78
CA ARG A 129 8.67 27.98 -12.88
C ARG A 129 7.62 26.95 -12.48
N PRO A 130 8.01 25.68 -12.29
CA PRO A 130 7.08 24.66 -11.82
C PRO A 130 6.56 25.02 -10.43
N ASN A 131 5.29 24.73 -10.19
CA ASN A 131 4.69 24.89 -8.86
C ASN A 131 5.26 23.83 -7.89
N ALA A 132 5.14 24.08 -6.57
CA ALA A 132 5.62 23.18 -5.54
C ALA A 132 4.91 21.81 -5.65
N GLY A 133 5.69 20.75 -5.87
CA GLY A 133 5.19 19.37 -6.04
C GLY A 133 4.74 19.02 -7.47
N ALA A 134 4.74 19.96 -8.42
CA ALA A 134 4.26 19.68 -9.78
C ALA A 134 5.13 18.65 -10.52
N PRO A 135 6.47 18.75 -10.53
CA PRO A 135 7.33 17.76 -11.20
C PRO A 135 7.20 16.37 -10.57
N GLU A 136 7.16 16.29 -9.25
CA GLU A 136 7.03 15.04 -8.50
C GLU A 136 5.68 14.37 -8.78
N LEU A 137 4.60 15.15 -8.82
CA LEU A 137 3.27 14.64 -9.12
C LEU A 137 3.15 14.13 -10.55
N VAL A 138 3.65 14.87 -11.54
CA VAL A 138 3.65 14.44 -12.95
C VAL A 138 4.49 13.18 -13.13
N ALA A 139 5.66 13.10 -12.48
CA ALA A 139 6.51 11.90 -12.51
C ALA A 139 5.77 10.69 -11.91
N PHE A 140 5.15 10.85 -10.75
CA PHE A 140 4.36 9.80 -10.10
C PHE A 140 3.22 9.30 -10.98
N LEU A 141 2.43 10.19 -11.57
CA LEU A 141 1.31 9.82 -12.45
C LEU A 141 1.80 9.07 -13.68
N ARG A 142 2.92 9.50 -14.28
CA ARG A 142 3.56 8.81 -15.40
C ARG A 142 4.03 7.41 -15.02
N GLU A 143 4.69 7.26 -13.87
CA GLU A 143 5.19 5.96 -13.37
C GLU A 143 4.05 4.98 -13.11
N HIS A 144 2.86 5.47 -12.72
CA HIS A 144 1.66 4.68 -12.49
C HIS A 144 0.79 4.52 -13.75
N GLY A 145 1.23 5.02 -14.91
CA GLY A 145 0.50 4.93 -16.17
C GLY A 145 -0.84 5.70 -16.18
N ILE A 146 -0.97 6.72 -15.33
CA ILE A 146 -2.18 7.55 -15.28
C ILE A 146 -2.12 8.61 -16.39
N PRO A 147 -3.03 8.56 -17.38
CA PRO A 147 -3.06 9.54 -18.45
C PRO A 147 -3.35 10.94 -17.92
N MET A 148 -2.61 11.92 -18.45
CA MET A 148 -2.72 13.32 -18.06
C MET A 148 -3.17 14.19 -19.24
N GLY A 149 -3.93 15.23 -18.92
CA GLY A 149 -4.29 16.29 -19.85
C GLY A 149 -4.14 17.68 -19.25
N ILE A 150 -4.17 18.70 -20.10
CA ILE A 150 -4.20 20.11 -19.70
C ILE A 150 -5.43 20.77 -20.28
N VAL A 151 -6.13 21.56 -19.47
CA VAL A 151 -7.17 22.50 -19.93
C VAL A 151 -6.82 23.87 -19.39
N THR A 152 -6.39 24.78 -20.26
CA THR A 152 -5.99 26.14 -19.91
C THR A 152 -6.78 27.20 -20.68
N ARG A 153 -6.88 28.40 -20.10
CA ARG A 153 -7.47 29.59 -20.74
C ARG A 153 -6.46 30.41 -21.57
N ASN A 154 -5.21 29.97 -21.66
CA ASN A 154 -4.15 30.60 -22.48
C ASN A 154 -4.27 30.28 -23.97
N CYS A 155 -3.61 31.08 -24.82
CA CYS A 155 -3.40 30.69 -26.22
C CYS A 155 -2.44 29.50 -26.34
N ARG A 156 -2.55 28.77 -27.44
CA ARG A 156 -1.72 27.60 -27.74
C ARG A 156 -0.25 27.92 -27.84
N LEU A 157 0.09 29.04 -28.48
CA LEU A 157 1.48 29.46 -28.65
C LEU A 157 2.20 29.65 -27.31
N ALA A 158 1.55 30.30 -26.34
CA ALA A 158 2.12 30.50 -25.01
C ALA A 158 2.19 29.18 -24.23
N THR A 159 1.10 28.40 -24.24
CA THR A 159 1.01 27.10 -23.57
C THR A 159 2.15 26.16 -23.98
N GLU A 160 2.37 25.97 -25.28
CA GLU A 160 3.45 25.09 -25.76
C GLU A 160 4.85 25.61 -25.42
N LYS A 161 5.04 26.94 -25.39
CA LYS A 161 6.31 27.54 -24.96
C LYS A 161 6.55 27.36 -23.46
N MET A 162 5.51 27.50 -22.63
CA MET A 162 5.59 27.27 -21.19
C MET A 162 5.95 25.81 -20.88
N LEU A 163 5.25 24.84 -21.50
CA LEU A 163 5.53 23.42 -21.28
C LEU A 163 6.97 23.03 -21.65
N ARG A 164 7.52 23.60 -22.73
CA ARG A 164 8.94 23.39 -23.10
C ARG A 164 9.93 24.07 -22.16
N ALA A 165 9.50 25.06 -21.37
CA ALA A 165 10.35 25.79 -20.44
C ALA A 165 10.31 25.22 -19.01
N LEU A 166 9.32 24.39 -18.68
CA LEU A 166 9.21 23.77 -17.37
C LEU A 166 10.28 22.70 -17.17
N VAL A 167 10.95 22.75 -16.01
CA VAL A 167 11.93 21.76 -15.61
C VAL A 167 11.20 20.61 -14.89
N GLY A 168 11.45 19.37 -15.32
CA GLY A 168 10.87 18.17 -14.71
C GLY A 168 9.46 17.81 -15.19
N ILE A 169 8.88 18.58 -16.10
CA ILE A 169 7.59 18.32 -16.76
C ILE A 169 7.81 18.46 -18.26
N ASN A 170 7.45 17.46 -19.04
CA ASN A 170 7.63 17.46 -20.49
C ASN A 170 6.28 17.55 -21.21
N PRO A 171 6.21 18.17 -22.41
CA PRO A 171 4.99 18.16 -23.21
C PRO A 171 4.44 16.75 -23.49
N GLU A 172 5.32 15.76 -23.62
CA GLU A 172 4.98 14.36 -23.90
C GLU A 172 4.28 13.65 -22.73
N ASP A 173 4.36 14.22 -21.51
CA ASP A 173 3.66 13.68 -20.35
C ASP A 173 2.11 13.84 -20.50
N PHE A 174 1.66 14.78 -21.35
CA PHE A 174 0.23 15.09 -21.54
C PHE A 174 -0.30 14.56 -22.87
N ALA A 175 -1.23 13.61 -22.81
CA ALA A 175 -1.84 13.01 -24.00
C ALA A 175 -2.79 13.96 -24.74
N VAL A 176 -3.27 15.01 -24.06
CA VAL A 176 -4.13 16.04 -24.63
C VAL A 176 -3.91 17.39 -23.95
N VAL A 177 -3.80 18.44 -24.76
CA VAL A 177 -3.72 19.83 -24.28
C VAL A 177 -4.84 20.60 -24.96
N VAL A 178 -5.76 21.15 -24.19
CA VAL A 178 -6.84 22.03 -24.62
C VAL A 178 -6.54 23.44 -24.15
N THR A 179 -6.65 24.38 -25.07
CA THR A 179 -6.33 25.80 -24.92
C THR A 179 -7.54 26.64 -25.30
N ARG A 180 -7.46 27.96 -25.10
CA ARG A 180 -8.52 28.88 -25.56
C ARG A 180 -8.74 28.84 -27.08
N ASP A 181 -7.73 28.44 -27.84
CA ASP A 181 -7.79 28.43 -29.30
C ASP A 181 -8.54 27.20 -29.87
N ASP A 182 -8.85 26.23 -29.00
CA ASP A 182 -9.62 25.03 -29.34
C ASP A 182 -11.13 25.32 -29.35
N PRO A 183 -11.96 24.54 -30.06
CA PRO A 183 -13.38 24.86 -30.29
C PRO A 183 -14.27 24.66 -29.05
N TRP A 184 -13.69 24.34 -27.91
CA TRP A 184 -14.38 24.11 -26.65
C TRP A 184 -14.48 25.42 -25.88
N GLY A 185 -15.67 25.77 -25.38
CA GLY A 185 -15.84 26.99 -24.60
C GLY A 185 -14.90 27.03 -23.37
N PRO A 186 -14.43 28.21 -22.92
CA PRO A 186 -13.53 28.29 -21.78
C PRO A 186 -14.21 27.85 -20.48
N LYS A 187 -13.42 27.33 -19.54
CA LYS A 187 -13.86 27.07 -18.15
C LYS A 187 -14.56 28.32 -17.59
N PRO A 188 -15.76 28.23 -16.97
CA PRO A 188 -16.32 27.06 -16.30
C PRO A 188 -17.27 26.17 -17.14
N ILE A 189 -17.27 26.29 -18.47
CA ILE A 189 -18.03 25.39 -19.34
C ILE A 189 -17.39 23.99 -19.32
N PRO A 190 -18.16 22.90 -19.13
CA PRO A 190 -17.59 21.55 -18.93
C PRO A 190 -17.09 20.88 -20.20
N ASP A 191 -17.41 21.39 -21.40
CA ASP A 191 -17.15 20.75 -22.69
C ASP A 191 -15.68 20.35 -22.90
N SER A 192 -14.75 21.21 -22.46
CA SER A 192 -13.31 20.91 -22.53
C SER A 192 -12.89 19.75 -21.62
N ILE A 193 -13.47 19.66 -20.42
CA ILE A 193 -13.26 18.55 -19.47
C ILE A 193 -13.82 17.25 -20.04
N LEU A 194 -15.05 17.28 -20.59
CA LEU A 194 -15.69 16.12 -21.21
C LEU A 194 -14.93 15.63 -22.45
N PHE A 195 -14.42 16.56 -23.26
CA PHE A 195 -13.55 16.22 -24.39
C PHE A 195 -12.25 15.54 -23.92
N VAL A 196 -11.60 16.07 -22.88
CA VAL A 196 -10.40 15.45 -22.30
C VAL A 196 -10.71 14.06 -21.75
N ALA A 197 -11.80 13.88 -20.99
CA ALA A 197 -12.22 12.57 -20.48
C ALA A 197 -12.34 11.53 -21.61
N SER A 198 -13.05 11.90 -22.68
CA SER A 198 -13.21 11.05 -23.86
C SER A 198 -11.87 10.74 -24.55
N ARG A 199 -10.98 11.73 -24.65
CA ARG A 199 -9.66 11.56 -25.30
C ARG A 199 -8.72 10.67 -24.48
N LEU A 200 -8.82 10.72 -23.15
CA LEU A 200 -8.06 9.88 -22.22
C LEU A 200 -8.68 8.50 -22.00
N GLY A 201 -9.88 8.24 -22.55
CA GLY A 201 -10.55 6.95 -22.45
C GLY A 201 -11.10 6.65 -21.05
N THR A 202 -11.50 7.69 -20.31
CA THR A 202 -12.02 7.57 -18.94
C THR A 202 -13.43 8.16 -18.83
N GLU A 203 -14.16 7.73 -17.80
CA GLU A 203 -15.45 8.31 -17.46
C GLU A 203 -15.26 9.57 -16.60
N PRO A 204 -16.13 10.60 -16.69
CA PRO A 204 -15.93 11.83 -15.93
C PRO A 204 -15.77 11.60 -14.42
N HIS A 205 -16.54 10.70 -13.82
CA HIS A 205 -16.50 10.43 -12.38
C HIS A 205 -15.20 9.77 -11.87
N THR A 206 -14.31 9.29 -12.75
CA THR A 206 -12.96 8.80 -12.42
C THR A 206 -11.86 9.74 -12.95
N LEU A 207 -12.21 10.87 -13.57
CA LEU A 207 -11.31 11.95 -13.94
C LEU A 207 -11.15 12.92 -12.76
N LEU A 208 -9.91 13.29 -12.42
CA LEU A 208 -9.62 14.36 -11.47
C LEU A 208 -9.29 15.67 -12.20
N VAL A 209 -10.05 16.73 -11.92
CA VAL A 209 -9.74 18.10 -12.34
C VAL A 209 -8.98 18.82 -11.23
N VAL A 210 -7.75 19.24 -11.53
CA VAL A 210 -6.88 19.96 -10.60
C VAL A 210 -6.71 21.40 -11.08
N GLY A 211 -7.03 22.36 -10.22
CA GLY A 211 -6.95 23.78 -10.55
C GLY A 211 -6.84 24.68 -9.31
N ASP A 212 -6.34 25.90 -9.50
CA ASP A 212 -6.23 26.93 -8.46
C ASP A 212 -7.31 28.02 -8.59
N HIS A 213 -8.22 27.91 -9.56
CA HIS A 213 -9.31 28.86 -9.74
C HIS A 213 -10.69 28.20 -9.57
N ALA A 214 -11.67 28.98 -9.09
CA ALA A 214 -13.06 28.54 -8.95
C ALA A 214 -13.67 28.03 -10.28
N PHE A 215 -13.17 28.50 -11.42
CA PHE A 215 -13.64 28.07 -12.73
C PHE A 215 -13.25 26.62 -13.06
N ASP A 216 -12.14 26.13 -12.50
CA ASP A 216 -11.67 24.76 -12.68
C ASP A 216 -12.58 23.79 -11.93
N ILE A 217 -12.86 24.13 -10.66
CA ILE A 217 -13.74 23.37 -9.79
C ILE A 217 -15.17 23.36 -10.33
N GLU A 218 -15.68 24.51 -10.77
CA GLU A 218 -17.02 24.59 -11.37
C GLU A 218 -17.11 23.78 -12.68
N ALA A 219 -16.11 23.85 -13.56
CA ALA A 219 -16.06 23.04 -14.77
C ALA A 219 -16.05 21.53 -14.46
N GLY A 220 -15.21 21.11 -13.51
CA GLY A 220 -15.11 19.71 -13.09
C GLY A 220 -16.42 19.20 -12.48
N LYS A 221 -17.03 19.96 -11.55
CA LYS A 221 -18.33 19.59 -10.95
C LYS A 221 -19.43 19.49 -12.01
N LYS A 222 -19.50 20.43 -12.96
CA LYS A 222 -20.48 20.38 -14.06
C LYS A 222 -20.26 19.20 -15.01
N ALA A 223 -19.00 18.78 -15.19
CA ALA A 223 -18.66 17.59 -15.96
C ALA A 223 -18.95 16.28 -15.20
N GLY A 224 -19.21 16.34 -13.89
CA GLY A 224 -19.37 15.16 -13.03
C GLY A 224 -18.04 14.52 -12.61
N ALA A 225 -16.95 15.30 -12.67
CA ALA A 225 -15.61 14.87 -12.32
C ALA A 225 -15.25 15.12 -10.85
N LEU A 226 -14.23 14.41 -10.36
CA LEU A 226 -13.60 14.73 -9.08
C LEU A 226 -12.85 16.06 -9.23
N THR A 227 -12.82 16.85 -8.16
CA THR A 227 -12.21 18.20 -8.18
C THR A 227 -11.23 18.40 -7.04
N MET A 228 -10.07 18.96 -7.36
CA MET A 228 -9.04 19.32 -6.40
C MET A 228 -8.66 20.79 -6.56
N PHE A 229 -8.88 21.55 -5.50
CA PHE A 229 -8.50 22.96 -5.44
C PHE A 229 -7.10 23.13 -4.83
N VAL A 230 -6.22 23.84 -5.53
CA VAL A 230 -4.87 24.18 -5.06
C VAL A 230 -4.86 25.61 -4.52
N ARG A 231 -4.65 25.78 -3.21
CA ARG A 231 -4.77 27.10 -2.57
C ARG A 231 -3.62 28.05 -2.92
N ASN A 232 -2.38 27.55 -3.01
CA ASN A 232 -1.18 28.38 -3.19
C ASN A 232 -1.06 29.56 -2.18
N GLY A 233 -1.62 29.41 -0.97
CA GLY A 233 -1.68 30.48 0.03
C GLY A 233 -2.74 31.57 -0.21
N ALA A 234 -3.64 31.39 -1.18
CA ALA A 234 -4.82 32.23 -1.40
C ALA A 234 -5.99 31.86 -0.46
N ASP A 235 -7.01 32.73 -0.43
CA ASP A 235 -8.26 32.52 0.31
C ASP A 235 -9.06 31.31 -0.21
N GLU A 236 -9.98 30.81 0.61
CA GLU A 236 -10.85 29.67 0.29
C GLU A 236 -11.76 29.93 -0.94
N LEU A 237 -12.23 28.85 -1.56
CA LEU A 237 -13.24 28.91 -2.61
C LEU A 237 -14.47 29.72 -2.18
N PRO A 238 -15.25 30.29 -3.13
CA PRO A 238 -16.52 30.91 -2.80
C PRO A 238 -17.38 29.98 -1.95
N PRO A 239 -18.10 30.46 -0.91
CA PRO A 239 -18.81 29.61 0.05
C PRO A 239 -19.85 28.65 -0.55
N GLU A 240 -20.28 28.90 -1.79
CA GLU A 240 -21.27 28.11 -2.51
C GLU A 240 -20.65 27.04 -3.41
N LEU A 241 -19.31 26.98 -3.49
CA LEU A 241 -18.55 26.05 -4.31
C LEU A 241 -17.58 25.25 -3.43
N GLU A 242 -17.83 23.95 -3.32
CA GLU A 242 -16.97 23.02 -2.61
C GLU A 242 -16.25 22.10 -3.60
N ALA A 243 -14.92 22.00 -3.47
CA ALA A 243 -14.13 20.98 -4.16
C ALA A 243 -14.17 19.65 -3.40
N ASP A 244 -13.93 18.53 -4.08
CA ASP A 244 -13.82 17.21 -3.43
C ASP A 244 -12.56 17.13 -2.56
N PHE A 245 -11.49 17.80 -3.00
CA PHE A 245 -10.24 17.95 -2.28
C PHE A 245 -9.80 19.41 -2.28
N SER A 246 -9.09 19.83 -1.24
CA SER A 246 -8.45 21.14 -1.18
C SER A 246 -7.11 21.04 -0.50
N VAL A 247 -6.07 21.34 -1.26
CA VAL A 247 -4.65 21.17 -0.88
C VAL A 247 -3.92 22.50 -0.93
N ASP A 248 -2.90 22.66 -0.10
CA ASP A 248 -2.11 23.88 -0.10
C ASP A 248 -1.17 23.97 -1.31
N ASN A 249 -0.69 22.82 -1.80
CA ASN A 249 0.20 22.68 -2.95
C ASN A 249 0.09 21.26 -3.55
N LEU A 250 0.79 21.02 -4.67
CA LEU A 250 0.73 19.73 -5.36
C LEU A 250 1.53 18.60 -4.67
N SER A 251 2.38 18.90 -3.68
CA SER A 251 2.99 17.85 -2.85
C SER A 251 1.95 17.18 -1.95
N GLU A 252 1.01 17.93 -1.39
CA GLU A 252 -0.11 17.36 -0.64
C GLU A 252 -1.11 16.65 -1.58
N ALA A 253 -1.27 17.13 -2.82
CA ALA A 253 -2.05 16.43 -3.83
C ALA A 253 -1.51 15.01 -4.10
N LEU A 254 -0.19 14.85 -4.16
CA LEU A 254 0.47 13.56 -4.33
C LEU A 254 0.09 12.57 -3.22
N ASP A 255 0.10 13.02 -1.95
CA ASP A 255 -0.25 12.16 -0.82
C ASP A 255 -1.70 11.66 -0.87
N LEU A 256 -2.63 12.51 -1.34
CA LEU A 256 -4.03 12.13 -1.54
C LEU A 256 -4.23 11.21 -2.75
N LEU A 257 -3.53 11.49 -3.85
CA LEU A 257 -3.67 10.74 -5.09
C LEU A 257 -3.24 9.28 -4.94
N ARG A 258 -2.30 8.97 -4.04
CA ARG A 258 -1.93 7.60 -3.69
C ARG A 258 -3.12 6.73 -3.28
N TYR A 259 -4.19 7.29 -2.73
CA TYR A 259 -5.40 6.54 -2.36
C TYR A 259 -6.36 6.31 -3.54
N GLY A 260 -6.32 7.17 -4.56
CA GLY A 260 -7.22 7.11 -5.71
C GLY A 260 -6.66 6.34 -6.91
N VAL A 261 -5.33 6.25 -7.03
CA VAL A 261 -4.67 5.53 -8.12
C VAL A 261 -4.94 4.02 -8.01
N PRO A 262 -5.23 3.32 -9.13
CA PRO A 262 -5.43 1.88 -9.12
C PRO A 262 -4.20 1.13 -8.59
N LEU A 263 -4.43 0.19 -7.68
CA LEU A 263 -3.37 -0.66 -7.14
C LEU A 263 -3.02 -1.77 -8.14
N ALA A 264 -1.73 -2.10 -8.20
CA ALA A 264 -1.25 -3.27 -8.93
C ALA A 264 -1.60 -4.58 -8.19
N ALA A 265 -1.48 -5.71 -8.88
CA ALA A 265 -1.59 -7.03 -8.25
C ALA A 265 -0.39 -7.28 -7.30
N GLY A 266 -0.66 -7.90 -6.14
CA GLY A 266 0.31 -8.18 -5.08
C GLY A 266 -0.22 -7.76 -3.70
N LYS A 267 0.64 -7.79 -2.70
CA LYS A 267 0.40 -7.26 -1.35
C LYS A 267 0.12 -5.77 -1.41
N LEU A 268 -0.80 -5.31 -0.56
CA LEU A 268 -1.08 -3.89 -0.41
C LEU A 268 0.20 -3.16 0.04
N PRO A 269 0.58 -2.02 -0.57
CA PRO A 269 1.75 -1.26 -0.15
C PRO A 269 1.75 -1.00 1.36
N ALA A 270 2.89 -1.22 2.03
CA ALA A 270 2.98 -1.22 3.48
C ALA A 270 2.40 0.04 4.14
N ALA A 271 2.63 1.22 3.55
CA ALA A 271 2.07 2.48 4.04
C ALA A 271 0.54 2.54 4.00
N LEU A 272 -0.09 1.94 2.97
CA LEU A 272 -1.55 1.86 2.87
C LEU A 272 -2.12 0.80 3.82
N LEU A 273 -1.42 -0.31 3.98
CA LEU A 273 -1.77 -1.35 4.94
C LEU A 273 -1.74 -0.81 6.37
N GLU A 274 -0.68 -0.09 6.73
CA GLU A 274 -0.54 0.54 8.06
C GLU A 274 -1.67 1.51 8.36
N ALA A 275 -2.09 2.32 7.39
CA ALA A 275 -3.23 3.22 7.54
C ALA A 275 -4.53 2.46 7.88
N GLY A 276 -4.71 1.26 7.32
CA GLY A 276 -5.82 0.37 7.67
C GLY A 276 -5.66 -0.26 9.05
N LEU A 277 -4.51 -0.86 9.32
CA LEU A 277 -4.25 -1.61 10.56
C LEU A 277 -4.26 -0.71 11.81
N SER A 278 -3.72 0.51 11.71
CA SER A 278 -3.72 1.49 12.82
C SER A 278 -5.13 1.91 13.26
N SER A 279 -6.15 1.70 12.41
CA SER A 279 -7.55 1.96 12.76
C SER A 279 -8.21 0.80 13.54
N LEU A 280 -7.58 -0.38 13.60
CA LEU A 280 -8.07 -1.54 14.32
C LEU A 280 -7.77 -1.38 15.82
N VAL A 281 -8.72 -0.83 16.56
CA VAL A 281 -8.64 -0.75 18.02
C VAL A 281 -9.38 -1.93 18.64
N SER A 282 -8.65 -2.83 19.29
CA SER A 282 -9.25 -3.87 20.13
C SER A 282 -9.23 -3.46 21.60
N SER A 283 -10.36 -3.59 22.29
CA SER A 283 -10.46 -3.48 23.74
C SER A 283 -10.44 -4.83 24.46
N ASP A 284 -10.27 -5.93 23.71
CA ASP A 284 -10.25 -7.28 24.26
C ASP A 284 -8.87 -7.60 24.85
N PRO A 285 -8.75 -7.76 26.19
CA PRO A 285 -7.47 -8.02 26.83
C PRO A 285 -6.89 -9.41 26.53
N SER A 286 -7.69 -10.33 25.96
CA SER A 286 -7.18 -11.64 25.53
C SER A 286 -6.29 -11.53 24.28
N LEU A 287 -6.39 -10.46 23.49
CA LEU A 287 -5.53 -10.24 22.34
C LEU A 287 -4.14 -9.75 22.78
N LEU A 288 -3.18 -10.67 22.86
CA LEU A 288 -1.81 -10.40 23.30
C LEU A 288 -0.96 -9.78 22.18
N ILE A 289 -1.15 -10.28 20.96
CA ILE A 289 -0.53 -9.78 19.72
C ILE A 289 -1.65 -9.62 18.69
N GLY A 290 -1.82 -8.40 18.19
CA GLY A 290 -2.83 -8.03 17.21
C GLY A 290 -2.21 -7.54 15.91
N ALA A 291 -3.06 -7.25 14.93
CA ALA A 291 -2.65 -6.91 13.57
C ALA A 291 -1.84 -5.61 13.53
N ARG A 292 -0.58 -5.72 13.07
CA ARG A 292 0.37 -4.63 12.84
C ARG A 292 1.29 -5.01 11.68
N ILE A 293 2.02 -4.04 11.13
CA ILE A 293 3.05 -4.32 10.13
C ILE A 293 4.10 -5.26 10.74
N GLY A 294 4.42 -6.32 10.00
CA GLY A 294 5.38 -7.35 10.40
C GLY A 294 4.91 -8.28 11.51
N GLU A 295 3.61 -8.34 11.85
CA GLU A 295 3.05 -9.42 12.68
C GLU A 295 2.38 -10.46 11.76
N ASP A 296 2.83 -11.72 11.84
CA ASP A 296 2.40 -12.79 10.91
C ASP A 296 1.12 -13.49 11.41
N ALA A 297 0.86 -13.42 12.72
CA ALA A 297 -0.26 -14.08 13.36
C ALA A 297 -0.81 -13.29 14.55
N ALA A 298 -2.11 -13.45 14.81
CA ALA A 298 -2.74 -12.96 16.02
C ALA A 298 -2.56 -13.98 17.16
N VAL A 299 -2.33 -13.49 18.38
CA VAL A 299 -2.16 -14.34 19.56
C VAL A 299 -3.20 -13.99 20.61
N LEU A 300 -3.97 -15.01 21.01
CA LEU A 300 -5.07 -14.93 21.97
C LEU A 300 -4.74 -15.74 23.24
N ASP A 301 -4.93 -15.11 24.39
CA ASP A 301 -4.93 -15.75 25.70
C ASP A 301 -6.27 -16.47 25.89
N VAL A 302 -6.29 -17.79 25.72
CA VAL A 302 -7.49 -18.63 25.88
C VAL A 302 -7.47 -19.46 27.16
N ALA A 303 -6.29 -19.58 27.78
CA ALA A 303 -6.04 -20.27 29.04
C ALA A 303 -4.77 -19.68 29.67
N GLU A 304 -4.62 -19.77 31.01
CA GLU A 304 -3.52 -19.07 31.71
C GLU A 304 -2.11 -19.43 31.21
N GLU A 305 -1.86 -20.69 30.83
CA GLU A 305 -0.53 -21.19 30.41
C GLU A 305 -0.39 -21.40 28.90
N GLU A 306 -1.49 -21.50 28.15
CA GLU A 306 -1.51 -21.79 26.72
C GLU A 306 -2.22 -20.68 25.93
N VAL A 307 -1.59 -20.27 24.84
CA VAL A 307 -2.15 -19.28 23.91
C VAL A 307 -2.59 -19.95 22.62
N LEU A 308 -3.64 -19.40 22.01
CA LEU A 308 -4.11 -19.74 20.68
C LEU A 308 -3.50 -18.75 19.69
N VAL A 309 -2.89 -19.27 18.62
CA VAL A 309 -2.30 -18.44 17.55
C VAL A 309 -3.08 -18.67 16.27
N LEU A 310 -3.44 -17.58 15.59
CA LEU A 310 -4.28 -17.58 14.40
C LEU A 310 -3.58 -16.81 13.26
N ALA A 311 -3.43 -17.46 12.11
CA ALA A 311 -2.95 -16.85 10.87
C ALA A 311 -3.91 -17.15 9.73
N SER A 312 -3.92 -16.33 8.69
CA SER A 312 -4.73 -16.57 7.51
C SER A 312 -4.09 -15.95 6.28
N ASP A 313 -3.84 -16.78 5.28
CA ASP A 313 -3.26 -16.35 4.03
C ASP A 313 -3.92 -16.98 2.79
N PRO A 314 -4.13 -16.18 1.73
CA PRO A 314 -4.60 -16.67 0.44
C PRO A 314 -3.44 -17.15 -0.43
N ILE A 315 -3.66 -18.26 -1.13
CA ILE A 315 -2.81 -18.71 -2.23
C ILE A 315 -3.45 -18.27 -3.53
N THR A 316 -2.91 -17.19 -4.10
CA THR A 316 -3.37 -16.58 -5.35
C THR A 316 -2.49 -16.94 -6.56
N LEU A 317 -1.27 -17.43 -6.31
CA LEU A 317 -0.27 -17.84 -7.30
C LEU A 317 0.00 -19.36 -7.21
N ALA A 318 0.72 -19.92 -8.19
CA ALA A 318 1.13 -21.34 -8.24
C ALA A 318 -0.02 -22.36 -8.23
N SER A 319 -0.83 -22.36 -9.31
CA SER A 319 -2.02 -23.21 -9.43
C SER A 319 -1.76 -24.72 -9.38
N ASP A 320 -0.53 -25.15 -9.64
CA ASP A 320 -0.14 -26.55 -9.75
C ASP A 320 0.25 -27.20 -8.40
N CYS A 321 0.33 -26.42 -7.31
CA CYS A 321 0.67 -26.90 -5.97
C CYS A 321 -0.13 -26.22 -4.84
N LEU A 322 -1.33 -25.72 -5.14
CA LEU A 322 -2.20 -24.96 -4.21
C LEU A 322 -2.31 -25.58 -2.82
N ALA A 323 -2.52 -26.89 -2.73
CA ALA A 323 -2.66 -27.59 -1.45
C ALA A 323 -1.41 -27.45 -0.57
N ARG A 324 -0.22 -27.58 -1.17
CA ARG A 324 1.04 -27.49 -0.44
C ARG A 324 1.26 -26.09 0.10
N TYR A 325 1.16 -25.08 -0.75
CA TYR A 325 1.35 -23.69 -0.35
C TYR A 325 0.35 -23.28 0.72
N THR A 326 -0.92 -23.65 0.56
CA THR A 326 -1.97 -23.31 1.54
C THR A 326 -1.59 -23.79 2.93
N VAL A 327 -1.16 -25.05 3.04
CA VAL A 327 -0.82 -25.63 4.34
C VAL A 327 0.48 -25.04 4.87
N ILE A 328 1.52 -24.93 4.05
CA ILE A 328 2.87 -24.57 4.52
C ILE A 328 2.99 -23.08 4.84
N VAL A 329 2.51 -22.19 3.97
CA VAL A 329 2.59 -20.74 4.20
C VAL A 329 1.85 -20.38 5.49
N ASN A 330 0.58 -20.78 5.61
CA ASN A 330 -0.19 -20.53 6.83
C ASN A 330 0.40 -21.22 8.08
N ALA A 331 1.09 -22.36 7.93
CA ALA A 331 1.78 -23.00 9.04
C ALA A 331 3.05 -22.24 9.45
N ASN A 332 3.78 -21.66 8.49
CA ASN A 332 4.96 -20.85 8.74
C ASN A 332 4.61 -19.63 9.61
N ASP A 333 3.55 -18.89 9.27
CA ASP A 333 3.09 -17.72 10.05
C ASP A 333 2.79 -18.06 11.52
N VAL A 334 2.11 -19.18 11.76
CA VAL A 334 1.85 -19.64 13.13
C VAL A 334 3.16 -20.00 13.83
N ALA A 335 4.09 -20.61 13.12
CA ALA A 335 5.37 -21.04 13.68
C ALA A 335 6.32 -19.87 14.02
N THR A 336 6.22 -18.71 13.35
CA THR A 336 7.05 -17.53 13.68
C THR A 336 6.77 -16.99 15.09
N THR A 337 5.60 -17.27 15.66
CA THR A 337 5.30 -16.96 17.06
C THR A 337 5.87 -17.98 18.06
N GLY A 338 6.49 -19.06 17.58
CA GLY A 338 6.89 -20.22 18.39
C GLY A 338 5.75 -21.22 18.64
N ALA A 339 4.55 -20.99 18.10
CA ALA A 339 3.44 -21.93 18.21
C ALA A 339 3.60 -23.15 17.31
N THR A 340 2.98 -24.24 17.71
CA THR A 340 2.84 -25.45 16.89
C THR A 340 1.56 -25.33 16.07
N PRO A 341 1.61 -25.31 14.73
CA PRO A 341 0.43 -25.35 13.88
C PRO A 341 -0.34 -26.66 14.09
N ARG A 342 -1.67 -26.60 14.17
CA ARG A 342 -2.48 -27.78 14.55
C ARG A 342 -3.74 -27.99 13.71
N TRP A 343 -4.41 -26.91 13.33
CA TRP A 343 -5.73 -26.97 12.72
C TRP A 343 -5.82 -26.00 11.55
N LEU A 344 -6.30 -26.49 10.41
CA LEU A 344 -6.50 -25.68 9.22
C LEU A 344 -7.97 -25.67 8.84
N LEU A 345 -8.51 -24.47 8.60
CA LEU A 345 -9.74 -24.26 7.83
C LEU A 345 -9.38 -23.74 6.44
N THR A 346 -10.15 -24.10 5.42
CA THR A 346 -9.93 -23.60 4.06
C THR A 346 -11.18 -22.98 3.45
N THR A 347 -11.03 -21.89 2.70
CA THR A 347 -12.05 -21.40 1.78
C THR A 347 -11.56 -21.62 0.36
N LEU A 348 -12.25 -22.48 -0.39
CA LEU A 348 -11.91 -22.86 -1.75
C LEU A 348 -12.85 -22.14 -2.73
N LEU A 349 -12.29 -21.29 -3.58
CA LEU A 349 -13.03 -20.56 -4.61
C LEU A 349 -12.60 -21.06 -5.98
N PHE A 350 -13.55 -21.48 -6.82
CA PHE A 350 -13.30 -21.98 -8.17
C PHE A 350 -14.05 -21.16 -9.23
N PRO A 351 -13.48 -20.96 -10.43
CA PRO A 351 -14.19 -20.31 -11.52
C PRO A 351 -15.33 -21.20 -12.06
N PRO A 352 -16.38 -20.62 -12.67
CA PRO A 352 -17.37 -21.40 -13.40
C PRO A 352 -16.70 -22.21 -14.51
N GLY A 353 -17.05 -23.50 -14.61
CA GLY A 353 -16.43 -24.45 -15.54
C GLY A 353 -15.48 -25.45 -14.88
N SER A 354 -15.05 -25.21 -13.63
CA SER A 354 -14.32 -26.23 -12.86
C SER A 354 -15.17 -27.48 -12.65
N SER A 355 -14.56 -28.64 -12.83
CA SER A 355 -15.18 -29.94 -12.65
C SER A 355 -15.17 -30.35 -11.17
N ALA A 356 -16.14 -31.16 -10.77
CA ALA A 356 -16.16 -31.75 -9.42
C ALA A 356 -14.90 -32.59 -9.15
N SER A 357 -14.29 -33.18 -10.18
CA SER A 357 -13.06 -33.97 -10.04
C SER A 357 -11.87 -33.11 -9.60
N GLU A 358 -11.70 -31.92 -10.20
CA GLU A 358 -10.63 -30.99 -9.83
C GLU A 358 -10.81 -30.50 -8.39
N VAL A 359 -12.04 -30.14 -8.01
CA VAL A 359 -12.36 -29.70 -6.65
C VAL A 359 -12.04 -30.78 -5.62
N LEU A 360 -12.52 -32.01 -5.84
CA LEU A 360 -12.32 -33.11 -4.90
C LEU A 360 -10.86 -33.59 -4.85
N ALA A 361 -10.12 -33.49 -5.96
CA ALA A 361 -8.68 -33.76 -5.97
C ALA A 361 -7.93 -32.78 -5.06
N LEU A 362 -8.23 -31.47 -5.17
CA LEU A 362 -7.60 -30.46 -4.32
C LEU A 362 -7.90 -30.67 -2.83
N VAL A 363 -9.14 -31.02 -2.47
CA VAL A 363 -9.51 -31.33 -1.08
C VAL A 363 -8.70 -32.53 -0.55
N ARG A 364 -8.54 -33.58 -1.38
CA ARG A 364 -7.73 -34.76 -1.02
C ARG A 364 -6.26 -34.39 -0.85
N ASP A 365 -5.72 -33.56 -1.73
CA ASP A 365 -4.33 -33.11 -1.63
C ASP A 365 -4.09 -32.27 -0.38
N LEU A 366 -5.00 -31.35 -0.04
CA LEU A 366 -4.98 -30.60 1.22
C LEU A 366 -4.94 -31.54 2.43
N GLN A 367 -5.80 -32.57 2.43
CA GLN A 367 -5.82 -33.57 3.51
C GLN A 367 -4.49 -34.33 3.61
N ASN A 368 -3.89 -34.73 2.48
CA ASN A 368 -2.61 -35.44 2.46
C ASN A 368 -1.46 -34.56 2.97
N VAL A 369 -1.40 -33.30 2.54
CA VAL A 369 -0.36 -32.37 3.00
C VAL A 369 -0.54 -32.09 4.49
N CYS A 370 -1.76 -31.79 4.95
CA CYS A 370 -2.04 -31.60 6.38
C CYS A 370 -1.55 -32.80 7.21
N ALA A 371 -1.87 -34.03 6.79
CA ALA A 371 -1.46 -35.24 7.48
C ALA A 371 0.08 -35.40 7.56
N THR A 372 0.80 -34.99 6.51
CA THR A 372 2.27 -35.03 6.47
C THR A 372 2.91 -34.14 7.54
N TRP A 373 2.24 -33.05 7.92
CA TRP A 373 2.72 -32.06 8.89
C TRP A 373 2.06 -32.17 10.26
N GLY A 374 1.26 -33.23 10.49
CA GLY A 374 0.53 -33.40 11.76
C GLY A 374 -0.58 -32.36 11.98
N ILE A 375 -1.00 -31.68 10.92
CA ILE A 375 -2.06 -30.67 10.94
C ILE A 375 -3.39 -31.36 10.64
N THR A 376 -4.44 -30.97 11.35
CA THR A 376 -5.81 -31.46 11.10
C THR A 376 -6.54 -30.49 10.18
N LEU A 377 -6.97 -30.95 9.01
CA LEU A 377 -7.92 -30.21 8.18
C LEU A 377 -9.31 -30.28 8.83
N CYS A 378 -9.74 -29.18 9.44
CA CYS A 378 -10.95 -29.11 10.27
C CYS A 378 -12.24 -28.92 9.48
N GLY A 379 -12.14 -28.50 8.21
CA GLY A 379 -13.29 -28.16 7.38
C GLY A 379 -13.04 -26.86 6.63
N GLY A 380 -14.12 -26.20 6.21
CA GLY A 380 -14.00 -25.04 5.36
C GLY A 380 -15.27 -24.65 4.62
N HIS A 381 -15.08 -23.87 3.56
CA HIS A 381 -16.10 -23.47 2.61
C HIS A 381 -15.61 -23.77 1.18
N THR A 382 -16.53 -24.16 0.29
CA THR A 382 -16.22 -24.41 -1.12
C THR A 382 -17.27 -23.74 -1.98
N GLU A 383 -16.84 -22.88 -2.89
CA GLU A 383 -17.72 -22.10 -3.76
C GLU A 383 -17.22 -22.10 -5.21
N VAL A 384 -18.17 -22.14 -6.16
CA VAL A 384 -17.90 -21.87 -7.58
C VAL A 384 -18.46 -20.50 -7.91
N SER A 385 -17.60 -19.54 -8.26
CA SER A 385 -17.96 -18.13 -8.39
C SER A 385 -17.24 -17.45 -9.54
N ALA A 386 -17.97 -16.64 -10.31
CA ALA A 386 -17.41 -15.80 -11.37
C ALA A 386 -16.51 -14.66 -10.84
N ALA A 387 -16.42 -14.50 -9.52
CA ALA A 387 -15.53 -13.53 -8.89
C ALA A 387 -14.04 -13.90 -9.02
N VAL A 388 -13.73 -15.18 -9.24
CA VAL A 388 -12.36 -15.66 -9.48
C VAL A 388 -12.22 -16.19 -10.90
N SER A 389 -11.09 -15.93 -11.54
CA SER A 389 -10.76 -16.41 -12.89
C SER A 389 -9.96 -17.72 -12.89
N ARG A 390 -9.44 -18.11 -11.72
CA ARG A 390 -8.66 -19.32 -11.44
C ARG A 390 -9.00 -19.84 -10.04
N PRO A 391 -8.71 -21.11 -9.70
CA PRO A 391 -8.89 -21.60 -8.34
C PRO A 391 -8.05 -20.78 -7.34
N VAL A 392 -8.65 -20.39 -6.22
CA VAL A 392 -8.01 -19.68 -5.10
C VAL A 392 -8.32 -20.45 -3.82
N VAL A 393 -7.32 -20.61 -2.96
CA VAL A 393 -7.48 -21.23 -1.65
C VAL A 393 -7.05 -20.24 -0.58
N VAL A 394 -7.94 -19.95 0.36
CA VAL A 394 -7.60 -19.18 1.57
C VAL A 394 -7.47 -20.15 2.73
N GLY A 395 -6.29 -20.19 3.33
CA GLY A 395 -6.05 -20.93 4.57
C GLY A 395 -6.38 -20.05 5.78
N THR A 396 -6.88 -20.67 6.84
CA THR A 396 -6.90 -20.10 8.18
C THR A 396 -6.35 -21.14 9.14
N MET A 397 -5.13 -20.91 9.62
CA MET A 397 -4.41 -21.82 10.49
C MET A 397 -4.54 -21.40 11.95
N ALA A 398 -4.76 -22.38 12.80
CA ALA A 398 -4.69 -22.26 14.24
C ALA A 398 -3.61 -23.18 14.82
N GLY A 399 -2.88 -22.66 15.80
CA GLY A 399 -1.87 -23.38 16.55
C GLY A 399 -1.89 -23.03 18.03
N THR A 400 -1.06 -23.73 18.80
CA THR A 400 -0.92 -23.47 20.25
C THR A 400 0.55 -23.32 20.65
N ALA A 401 0.79 -22.45 21.62
CA ALA A 401 2.08 -22.29 22.29
C ALA A 401 1.86 -22.23 23.80
N LEU A 402 2.86 -22.69 24.56
CA LEU A 402 2.97 -22.26 25.94
C LEU A 402 3.30 -20.76 25.96
N ARG A 403 2.66 -20.00 26.85
CA ARG A 403 2.88 -18.55 26.97
C ARG A 403 4.35 -18.19 27.22
N SER A 404 5.07 -19.07 27.92
CA SER A 404 6.51 -18.93 28.20
C SER A 404 7.41 -19.11 26.98
N GLU A 405 6.92 -19.79 25.94
CA GLU A 405 7.68 -20.11 24.73
C GLU A 405 7.32 -19.20 23.55
N LEU A 406 6.31 -18.33 23.73
CA LEU A 406 5.88 -17.35 22.74
C LEU A 406 7.04 -16.41 22.36
N LYS A 407 7.29 -16.32 21.05
CA LYS A 407 8.23 -15.40 20.42
C LYS A 407 7.49 -14.13 20.03
N ASP A 408 7.55 -13.15 20.92
CA ASP A 408 6.95 -11.83 20.76
C ASP A 408 8.03 -10.86 20.30
N LYS A 409 7.91 -10.39 19.06
CA LYS A 409 8.94 -9.58 18.37
C LYS A 409 9.33 -8.32 19.16
N ARG A 410 8.41 -7.77 19.96
CA ARG A 410 8.63 -6.62 20.85
C ARG A 410 9.62 -6.89 21.99
N ARG A 411 10.02 -8.14 22.20
CA ARG A 411 11.00 -8.54 23.23
C ARG A 411 12.44 -8.48 22.73
N ALA A 412 12.66 -8.20 21.44
CA ALA A 412 13.98 -8.00 20.88
C ALA A 412 14.72 -6.89 21.64
N ARG A 413 16.05 -7.00 21.69
CA ARG A 413 16.90 -6.04 22.40
C ARG A 413 18.11 -5.64 21.58
N THR A 414 18.56 -4.41 21.79
CA THR A 414 19.80 -3.90 21.23
C THR A 414 20.97 -4.85 21.52
N GLY A 415 21.76 -5.12 20.49
CA GLY A 415 22.92 -6.02 20.51
C GLY A 415 22.59 -7.49 20.24
N GLU A 416 21.31 -7.86 20.08
CA GLU A 416 20.96 -9.19 19.57
C GLU A 416 21.43 -9.37 18.12
N ARG A 417 21.84 -10.59 17.76
CA ARG A 417 22.26 -10.93 16.40
C ARG A 417 21.05 -11.22 15.54
N LEU A 418 21.09 -10.75 14.30
CA LEU A 418 20.12 -11.10 13.27
C LEU A 418 20.69 -12.24 12.42
N LEU A 419 20.02 -13.38 12.43
CA LEU A 419 20.34 -14.53 11.62
C LEU A 419 19.29 -14.73 10.53
N MET A 420 19.71 -15.33 9.43
CA MET A 420 18.86 -15.80 8.35
C MET A 420 19.12 -17.28 8.10
N THR A 421 18.07 -18.08 8.03
CA THR A 421 18.16 -19.48 7.59
C THR A 421 18.09 -19.58 6.06
N LYS A 422 18.72 -20.62 5.51
CA LYS A 422 18.78 -20.90 4.06
C LYS A 422 19.36 -19.72 3.26
N ALA A 423 18.62 -19.15 2.31
CA ALA A 423 19.07 -18.11 1.37
C ALA A 423 17.93 -17.19 0.92
N ALA A 424 18.22 -16.06 0.27
CA ALA A 424 17.18 -15.22 -0.31
C ALA A 424 16.53 -15.88 -1.54
N GLY A 425 15.26 -15.55 -1.81
CA GLY A 425 14.57 -15.94 -3.05
C GLY A 425 14.33 -17.45 -3.23
N VAL A 426 14.21 -18.22 -2.15
CA VAL A 426 14.00 -19.69 -2.21
C VAL A 426 12.76 -20.03 -3.02
N GLU A 427 11.60 -19.52 -2.62
CA GLU A 427 10.34 -19.75 -3.32
C GLU A 427 10.39 -19.19 -4.74
N GLY A 428 10.81 -17.93 -4.92
CA GLY A 428 10.85 -17.28 -6.22
C GLY A 428 11.73 -18.01 -7.23
N THR A 429 12.85 -18.60 -6.80
CA THR A 429 13.69 -19.46 -7.67
C THR A 429 12.90 -20.65 -8.21
N GLY A 430 12.11 -21.29 -7.35
CA GLY A 430 11.27 -22.43 -7.73
C GLY A 430 10.09 -22.04 -8.60
N LEU A 431 9.43 -20.92 -8.29
CA LEU A 431 8.34 -20.38 -9.09
C LEU A 431 8.79 -20.01 -10.50
N LEU A 432 9.87 -19.24 -10.62
CA LEU A 432 10.41 -18.82 -11.91
C LEU A 432 10.77 -20.02 -12.80
N ALA A 433 11.33 -21.07 -12.20
CA ALA A 433 11.67 -22.30 -12.93
C ALA A 433 10.45 -23.07 -13.44
N ARG A 434 9.33 -23.04 -12.71
CA ARG A 434 8.08 -23.73 -13.09
C ARG A 434 7.24 -22.93 -14.07
N GLU A 435 7.14 -21.62 -13.87
CA GLU A 435 6.27 -20.74 -14.64
C GLU A 435 6.91 -20.31 -15.98
N PHE A 436 8.24 -20.24 -16.04
CA PHE A 436 8.97 -19.76 -17.22
C PHE A 436 10.06 -20.74 -17.74
N PRO A 437 9.78 -22.04 -17.86
CA PRO A 437 10.78 -23.03 -18.27
C PRO A 437 11.28 -22.78 -19.71
N GLU A 438 10.41 -22.32 -20.61
CA GLU A 438 10.80 -22.03 -22.00
C GLU A 438 11.80 -20.86 -22.10
N ARG A 439 11.62 -19.83 -21.26
CA ARG A 439 12.53 -18.68 -21.21
C ARG A 439 13.91 -19.10 -20.71
N LEU A 440 13.95 -20.01 -19.73
CA LEU A 440 15.20 -20.60 -19.22
C LEU A 440 15.89 -21.48 -20.26
N ARG A 441 15.15 -22.31 -21.00
CA ARG A 441 15.70 -23.09 -22.13
C ARG A 441 16.29 -22.20 -23.20
N ALA A 442 15.59 -21.12 -23.56
CA ALA A 442 16.09 -20.13 -24.51
C ALA A 442 17.37 -19.44 -24.02
N ALA A 443 17.51 -19.26 -22.70
CA ALA A 443 18.73 -18.76 -22.05
C ALA A 443 19.82 -19.84 -21.86
N GLY A 444 19.64 -21.05 -22.40
CA GLY A 444 20.65 -22.11 -22.41
C GLY A 444 20.69 -23.01 -21.17
N TRP A 445 19.65 -22.99 -20.33
CA TRP A 445 19.56 -23.88 -19.18
C TRP A 445 19.19 -25.31 -19.58
N SER A 446 19.79 -26.30 -18.93
CA SER A 446 19.42 -27.70 -19.09
C SER A 446 18.17 -28.06 -18.27
N GLU A 447 17.43 -29.10 -18.70
CA GLU A 447 16.27 -29.61 -17.94
C GLU A 447 16.64 -29.98 -16.49
N ALA A 448 17.85 -30.48 -16.26
CA ALA A 448 18.31 -30.84 -14.92
C ALA A 448 18.53 -29.62 -14.02
N GLU A 449 18.98 -28.48 -14.57
CA GLU A 449 19.09 -27.22 -13.82
C GLU A 449 17.72 -26.62 -13.52
N ILE A 450 16.82 -26.63 -14.50
CA ILE A 450 15.43 -26.14 -14.33
C ILE A 450 14.71 -26.97 -13.27
N ALA A 451 14.79 -28.31 -13.36
CA ALA A 451 14.18 -29.21 -12.38
C ALA A 451 14.76 -29.03 -10.96
N ARG A 452 16.07 -28.77 -10.86
CA ARG A 452 16.71 -28.44 -9.59
C ARG A 452 16.16 -27.15 -9.00
N CYS A 453 16.05 -26.08 -9.78
CA CYS A 453 15.46 -24.83 -9.31
C CYS A 453 14.00 -25.03 -8.87
N ALA A 454 13.20 -25.75 -9.66
CA ALA A 454 11.81 -26.07 -9.32
C ALA A 454 11.67 -26.82 -7.98
N SER A 455 12.65 -27.67 -7.62
CA SER A 455 12.68 -28.36 -6.32
C SER A 455 12.95 -27.43 -5.12
N PHE A 456 13.30 -26.16 -5.31
CA PHE A 456 13.42 -25.21 -4.19
C PHE A 456 12.08 -24.99 -3.50
N LEU A 457 10.97 -25.26 -4.18
CA LEU A 457 9.64 -25.28 -3.56
C LEU A 457 9.49 -26.37 -2.49
N ASP A 458 10.43 -27.32 -2.42
CA ASP A 458 10.51 -28.26 -1.31
C ASP A 458 11.07 -27.66 -0.02
N LEU A 459 11.70 -26.49 -0.13
CA LEU A 459 12.40 -25.81 0.97
C LEU A 459 11.56 -24.70 1.62
N ILE A 460 10.31 -24.48 1.19
CA ILE A 460 9.47 -23.35 1.62
C ILE A 460 8.99 -23.43 3.08
N SER A 461 9.12 -24.58 3.74
CA SER A 461 8.74 -24.71 5.15
C SER A 461 9.84 -24.15 6.07
N VAL A 462 9.44 -23.41 7.10
CA VAL A 462 10.31 -22.96 8.20
C VAL A 462 9.97 -23.61 9.55
N LEU A 463 9.16 -24.67 9.53
CA LEU A 463 8.61 -25.26 10.76
C LEU A 463 9.69 -25.88 11.65
N GLU A 464 10.70 -26.51 11.04
CA GLU A 464 11.78 -27.15 11.78
C GLU A 464 12.73 -26.10 12.39
N GLU A 465 13.02 -25.04 11.64
CA GLU A 465 13.75 -23.85 12.07
C GLU A 465 13.08 -23.22 13.28
N ALA A 466 11.78 -22.94 13.18
CA ALA A 466 11.00 -22.33 14.24
C ALA A 466 10.92 -23.24 15.47
N ARG A 467 10.75 -24.57 15.28
CA ARG A 467 10.75 -25.55 16.37
C ARG A 467 12.08 -25.58 17.13
N ILE A 468 13.20 -25.54 16.39
CA ILE A 468 14.54 -25.49 17.00
C ILE A 468 14.70 -24.15 17.74
N ALA A 469 14.45 -23.03 17.08
CA ALA A 469 14.64 -21.69 17.64
C ALA A 469 13.74 -21.42 18.87
N ARG A 470 12.52 -21.98 18.90
CA ARG A 470 11.62 -21.94 20.07
C ARG A 470 12.30 -22.45 21.35
N SER A 471 13.13 -23.49 21.24
CA SER A 471 13.80 -24.12 22.39
C SER A 471 14.91 -23.27 23.01
N PHE A 472 15.29 -22.16 22.39
CA PHE A 472 16.33 -21.24 22.88
C PHE A 472 15.68 -20.02 23.55
N PRO A 473 15.93 -19.79 24.87
CA PRO A 473 15.39 -18.64 25.59
C PRO A 473 15.90 -17.29 25.07
N GLY A 474 17.10 -17.25 24.50
CA GLY A 474 17.72 -16.06 23.92
C GLY A 474 17.22 -15.70 22.53
N VAL A 475 16.37 -16.53 21.91
CA VAL A 475 15.65 -16.16 20.69
C VAL A 475 14.47 -15.28 21.04
N SER A 476 14.48 -14.06 20.52
CA SER A 476 13.50 -13.01 20.86
C SER A 476 12.41 -12.88 19.80
N ALA A 477 12.77 -12.91 18.51
CA ALA A 477 11.84 -12.78 17.40
C ALA A 477 12.14 -13.83 16.32
N LEU A 478 11.08 -14.30 15.65
CA LEU A 478 11.15 -15.02 14.38
C LEU A 478 10.26 -14.29 13.39
N HIS A 479 10.65 -14.24 12.13
CA HIS A 479 9.83 -13.68 11.05
C HIS A 479 10.24 -14.36 9.75
N ASP A 480 9.27 -14.89 9.01
CA ASP A 480 9.55 -15.56 7.76
C ASP A 480 9.71 -14.55 6.62
N VAL A 481 10.44 -14.95 5.59
CA VAL A 481 10.69 -14.12 4.42
C VAL A 481 9.66 -14.49 3.37
N THR A 482 8.66 -13.65 3.10
CA THR A 482 7.61 -13.91 2.11
C THR A 482 7.66 -12.90 0.95
N GLU A 483 6.55 -12.21 0.65
CA GLU A 483 6.43 -11.28 -0.47
C GLU A 483 7.30 -10.02 -0.30
N GLY A 484 8.02 -9.63 -1.35
CA GLY A 484 9.01 -8.56 -1.31
C GLY A 484 10.37 -9.01 -0.76
N GLY A 485 10.53 -10.31 -0.50
CA GLY A 485 11.80 -10.95 -0.17
C GLY A 485 12.43 -10.47 1.14
N VAL A 486 13.75 -10.64 1.24
CA VAL A 486 14.53 -10.29 2.44
C VAL A 486 14.47 -8.79 2.71
N ALA A 487 14.43 -7.97 1.66
CA ALA A 487 14.36 -6.52 1.77
C ALA A 487 13.12 -6.05 2.55
N THR A 488 11.96 -6.61 2.23
CA THR A 488 10.71 -6.30 2.93
C THR A 488 10.67 -6.96 4.31
N ALA A 489 11.04 -8.24 4.43
CA ALA A 489 10.98 -8.97 5.70
C ALA A 489 11.84 -8.33 6.80
N VAL A 490 13.04 -7.80 6.48
CA VAL A 490 13.87 -7.09 7.47
C VAL A 490 13.18 -5.79 7.94
N ARG A 491 12.54 -5.05 7.02
CA ARG A 491 11.83 -3.81 7.38
C ARG A 491 10.59 -4.11 8.24
N GLU A 492 9.85 -5.15 7.89
CA GLU A 492 8.71 -5.63 8.67
C GLU A 492 9.13 -6.09 10.06
N LEU A 493 10.23 -6.84 10.17
CA LEU A 493 10.80 -7.23 11.46
C LEU A 493 11.23 -6.02 12.29
N SER A 494 11.88 -5.02 11.68
CA SER A 494 12.26 -3.77 12.34
C SER A 494 11.05 -3.02 12.90
N ALA A 495 9.98 -2.89 12.11
CA ALA A 495 8.73 -2.25 12.54
C ALA A 495 8.06 -3.04 13.69
N ALA A 496 7.99 -4.37 13.57
CA ALA A 496 7.34 -5.21 14.57
C ALA A 496 8.09 -5.23 15.93
N CYS A 497 9.43 -5.17 15.89
CA CYS A 497 10.24 -5.15 17.11
C CYS A 497 10.41 -3.74 17.71
N GLY A 498 10.22 -2.67 16.93
CA GLY A 498 10.44 -1.29 17.36
C GLY A 498 11.91 -0.92 17.52
N HIS A 499 12.80 -1.62 16.80
CA HIS A 499 14.24 -1.36 16.76
C HIS A 499 14.74 -1.19 15.33
N ARG A 500 15.75 -0.34 15.16
CA ARG A 500 16.53 -0.30 13.91
C ARG A 500 17.33 -1.59 13.79
N LEU A 501 17.52 -2.06 12.56
CA LEU A 501 18.35 -3.24 12.27
C LEU A 501 19.55 -2.86 11.42
N GLN A 502 20.74 -3.28 11.82
CA GLN A 502 21.90 -3.26 10.93
C GLN A 502 21.92 -4.55 10.11
N VAL A 503 22.16 -4.44 8.81
CA VAL A 503 22.29 -5.60 7.92
C VAL A 503 23.52 -5.46 7.04
N HIS A 504 24.29 -6.54 6.95
CA HIS A 504 25.43 -6.68 6.05
C HIS A 504 24.96 -7.31 4.72
N LEU A 505 24.78 -6.49 3.68
CA LEU A 505 24.30 -6.92 2.37
C LEU A 505 25.21 -8.01 1.76
N ASP A 506 26.52 -7.90 1.94
CA ASP A 506 27.51 -8.87 1.46
C ASP A 506 27.47 -10.22 2.21
N GLN A 507 26.72 -10.31 3.32
CA GLN A 507 26.55 -11.54 4.10
C GLN A 507 25.19 -12.22 3.86
N ILE A 508 24.27 -11.60 3.13
CA ILE A 508 22.97 -12.21 2.82
C ILE A 508 23.21 -13.43 1.92
N PRO A 509 22.87 -14.65 2.36
CA PRO A 509 23.14 -15.84 1.57
C PRO A 509 22.27 -15.91 0.31
N LEU A 510 22.89 -16.26 -0.82
CA LEU A 510 22.23 -16.55 -2.09
C LEU A 510 22.63 -17.94 -2.58
N TYR A 511 21.66 -18.68 -3.13
CA TYR A 511 21.99 -19.88 -3.90
C TYR A 511 22.53 -19.48 -5.29
N PRO A 512 23.54 -20.19 -5.83
CA PRO A 512 24.04 -19.94 -7.18
C PRO A 512 22.94 -20.02 -8.25
N GLU A 513 21.97 -20.92 -8.06
CA GLU A 513 20.78 -21.05 -8.89
C GLU A 513 19.92 -19.77 -8.88
N THR A 514 19.68 -19.21 -7.69
CA THR A 514 18.93 -17.95 -7.51
C THR A 514 19.62 -16.79 -8.21
N GLU A 515 20.94 -16.62 -8.04
CA GLU A 515 21.67 -15.56 -8.73
C GLU A 515 21.62 -15.70 -10.26
N ARG A 516 21.71 -16.93 -10.76
CA ARG A 516 21.66 -17.19 -12.21
C ARG A 516 20.26 -16.94 -12.76
N ILE A 517 19.21 -17.38 -12.07
CA ILE A 517 17.84 -17.22 -12.56
C ILE A 517 17.42 -15.75 -12.54
N CYS A 518 17.73 -15.01 -11.47
CA CYS A 518 17.48 -13.58 -11.37
C CYS A 518 18.16 -12.80 -12.50
N ARG A 519 19.39 -13.14 -12.88
CA ARG A 519 20.09 -12.54 -14.02
C ARG A 519 19.39 -12.76 -15.36
N VAL A 520 18.76 -13.92 -15.58
CA VAL A 520 18.00 -14.18 -16.82
C VAL A 520 16.78 -13.25 -16.92
N PHE A 521 16.11 -12.99 -15.81
CA PHE A 521 14.89 -12.19 -15.77
C PHE A 521 15.12 -10.70 -15.46
N GLY A 522 16.35 -10.31 -15.12
CA GLY A 522 16.66 -8.93 -14.71
C GLY A 522 16.02 -8.56 -13.37
N LEU A 523 15.92 -9.51 -12.45
CA LEU A 523 15.33 -9.35 -11.12
C LEU A 523 16.41 -9.20 -10.04
N ASP A 524 16.05 -8.55 -8.94
CA ASP A 524 16.89 -8.51 -7.73
C ASP A 524 16.51 -9.66 -6.77
N PRO A 525 17.44 -10.51 -6.35
CA PRO A 525 17.15 -11.62 -5.43
C PRO A 525 16.67 -11.17 -4.03
N LEU A 526 16.96 -9.93 -3.60
CA LEU A 526 16.53 -9.42 -2.30
C LEU A 526 15.05 -9.02 -2.26
N GLY A 527 14.47 -8.70 -3.43
CA GLY A 527 13.05 -8.37 -3.61
C GLY A 527 12.21 -9.55 -4.10
N LEU A 528 12.82 -10.73 -4.25
CA LEU A 528 12.18 -11.93 -4.74
C LEU A 528 11.50 -12.70 -3.60
N ILE A 529 10.25 -13.14 -3.81
CA ILE A 529 9.48 -13.91 -2.83
C ILE A 529 10.31 -15.04 -2.21
N GLY A 530 10.35 -15.05 -0.87
CA GLY A 530 11.40 -15.74 -0.13
C GLY A 530 10.98 -16.95 0.68
N SER A 531 9.72 -17.42 0.59
CA SER A 531 9.19 -18.39 1.55
C SER A 531 10.13 -19.59 1.69
N GLY A 532 10.38 -19.99 2.94
CA GLY A 532 11.37 -21.00 3.30
C GLY A 532 12.57 -20.48 4.06
N SER A 533 12.79 -19.16 4.09
CA SER A 533 13.82 -18.56 4.92
C SER A 533 13.22 -17.89 6.14
N LEU A 534 13.93 -17.98 7.27
CA LEU A 534 13.49 -17.45 8.57
C LEU A 534 14.54 -16.45 9.09
N LEU A 535 14.08 -15.25 9.42
CA LEU A 535 14.84 -14.26 10.18
C LEU A 535 14.69 -14.56 11.66
N ILE A 536 15.80 -14.54 12.39
CA ILE A 536 15.86 -14.87 13.83
C ILE A 536 16.67 -13.80 14.54
N THR A 537 16.10 -13.15 15.57
CA THR A 537 16.89 -12.35 16.51
C THR A 537 17.26 -13.18 17.72
N CYS A 538 18.55 -13.19 18.08
CA CYS A 538 19.07 -14.05 19.12
C CYS A 538 20.14 -13.37 19.97
N ALA A 539 20.11 -13.60 21.28
CA ALA A 539 21.12 -13.14 22.21
C ALA A 539 22.53 -13.66 21.81
N PRO A 540 23.57 -12.80 21.80
CA PRO A 540 24.89 -13.17 21.27
C PRO A 540 25.52 -14.42 21.89
N ASN A 541 25.22 -14.69 23.16
CA ASN A 541 25.74 -15.84 23.90
C ASN A 541 25.11 -17.19 23.49
N GLU A 542 23.98 -17.20 22.78
CA GLU A 542 23.31 -18.42 22.32
C GLU A 542 23.41 -18.65 20.81
N VAL A 543 23.87 -17.65 20.04
CA VAL A 543 24.00 -17.72 18.57
C VAL A 543 24.75 -18.96 18.10
N LEU A 544 25.89 -19.27 18.71
CA LEU A 544 26.70 -20.43 18.31
C LEU A 544 25.95 -21.75 18.53
N ALA A 545 25.27 -21.90 19.67
CA ALA A 545 24.53 -23.10 20.01
C ALA A 545 23.29 -23.27 19.13
N LEU A 546 22.57 -22.17 18.84
CA LEU A 546 21.45 -22.15 17.91
C LEU A 546 21.88 -22.56 16.50
N ARG A 547 22.96 -21.96 15.97
CA ARG A 547 23.49 -22.31 14.65
C ARG A 547 23.89 -23.76 14.56
N GLN A 548 24.56 -24.29 15.59
CA GLN A 548 24.94 -25.71 15.63
C GLN A 548 23.70 -26.64 15.64
N ALA A 549 22.63 -26.27 16.35
CA ALA A 549 21.39 -27.03 16.35
C ALA A 549 20.70 -27.04 14.97
N LEU A 550 20.66 -25.88 14.30
CA LEU A 550 20.14 -25.75 12.93
C LEU A 550 20.98 -26.55 11.93
N GLU A 551 22.31 -26.45 12.00
CA GLU A 551 23.24 -27.21 11.14
C GLU A 551 23.10 -28.73 11.33
N THR A 552 22.90 -29.18 12.58
CA THR A 552 22.65 -30.60 12.89
C THR A 552 21.35 -31.11 12.25
N ALA A 553 20.35 -30.23 12.11
CA ALA A 553 19.11 -30.51 11.40
C ALA A 553 19.23 -30.33 9.87
N GLY A 554 20.42 -30.01 9.36
CA GLY A 554 20.67 -29.80 7.93
C GLY A 554 20.24 -28.43 7.42
N ILE A 555 20.02 -27.46 8.32
CA ILE A 555 19.58 -26.11 7.97
C ILE A 555 20.76 -25.14 8.12
N ALA A 556 21.15 -24.51 7.02
CA ALA A 556 22.15 -23.45 7.05
C ALA A 556 21.58 -22.20 7.74
N ALA A 557 22.40 -21.56 8.58
CA ALA A 557 22.06 -20.32 9.26
C ALA A 557 23.25 -19.35 9.26
N THR A 558 23.03 -18.16 8.72
CA THR A 558 24.05 -17.12 8.56
C THR A 558 23.69 -15.93 9.44
N GLU A 559 24.65 -15.40 10.19
CA GLU A 559 24.50 -14.10 10.85
C GLU A 559 24.64 -13.02 9.78
N ILE A 560 23.61 -12.19 9.63
CA ILE A 560 23.54 -11.15 8.59
C ILE A 560 23.54 -9.74 9.17
N GLY A 561 23.57 -9.59 10.50
CA GLY A 561 23.55 -8.28 11.14
C GLY A 561 23.20 -8.30 12.62
N GLU A 562 22.72 -7.17 13.14
CA GLU A 562 22.39 -6.99 14.55
C GLU A 562 21.23 -6.01 14.78
N VAL A 563 20.59 -6.14 15.94
CA VAL A 563 19.56 -5.22 16.43
C VAL A 563 20.23 -4.00 17.04
N LEU A 564 19.87 -2.80 16.58
CA LEU A 564 20.41 -1.53 17.04
C LEU A 564 19.52 -0.92 18.14
N GLU A 565 19.63 0.39 18.36
CA GLU A 565 18.77 1.16 19.26
C GLU A 565 17.28 1.15 18.85
N GLU A 566 16.42 1.59 19.78
CA GLU A 566 14.98 1.79 19.53
C GLU A 566 14.75 2.74 18.35
N GLY A 567 13.77 2.41 17.52
CA GLY A 567 13.45 3.12 16.29
C GLY A 567 13.00 2.18 15.19
N GLU A 568 12.77 2.69 13.98
CA GLU A 568 12.39 1.87 12.84
C GLU A 568 13.34 2.14 11.66
N GLY A 569 13.56 1.11 10.84
CA GLY A 569 14.35 1.20 9.63
C GLY A 569 15.61 0.33 9.64
N VAL A 570 16.26 0.31 8.49
CA VAL A 570 17.40 -0.58 8.23
C VAL A 570 18.64 0.25 7.95
N GLU A 571 19.74 -0.06 8.63
CA GLU A 571 21.07 0.44 8.36
C GLU A 571 21.83 -0.61 7.55
N ALA A 572 21.91 -0.42 6.24
CA ALA A 572 22.58 -1.34 5.36
C ALA A 572 24.08 -1.03 5.29
N CYS A 573 24.90 -2.07 5.42
CA CYS A 573 26.33 -2.01 5.21
C CYS A 573 26.72 -3.00 4.10
N GLU A 574 27.61 -2.59 3.20
CA GLU A 574 28.23 -3.48 2.22
C GLU A 574 29.74 -3.29 2.27
N ASN A 575 30.49 -4.37 2.52
CA ASN A 575 31.96 -4.34 2.65
C ASN A 575 32.45 -3.26 3.65
N GLY A 576 31.69 -3.05 4.73
CA GLY A 576 31.99 -2.07 5.78
C GLY A 576 31.64 -0.61 5.44
N ARG A 577 30.88 -0.35 4.37
CA ARG A 577 30.39 0.99 4.00
C ARG A 577 28.87 1.06 4.10
N LEU A 578 28.36 2.18 4.59
CA LEU A 578 26.93 2.46 4.57
C LEU A 578 26.44 2.60 3.13
N VAL A 579 25.33 1.95 2.83
CA VAL A 579 24.62 2.01 1.55
C VAL A 579 23.12 2.11 1.80
N ASP A 580 22.36 2.44 0.77
CA ASP A 580 20.89 2.48 0.87
C ASP A 580 20.33 1.05 0.93
N TRP A 581 19.39 0.80 1.84
CA TRP A 581 18.66 -0.46 1.86
C TRP A 581 17.68 -0.49 0.68
N PRO A 582 17.65 -1.56 -0.14
CA PRO A 582 16.79 -1.61 -1.30
C PRO A 582 15.31 -1.60 -0.89
N TYR A 583 14.50 -0.89 -1.69
CA TYR A 583 13.05 -0.82 -1.53
C TYR A 583 12.37 -1.37 -2.78
N PHE A 584 11.48 -2.34 -2.57
CA PHE A 584 10.65 -2.91 -3.61
C PHE A 584 9.20 -2.55 -3.31
N GLU A 585 8.55 -1.84 -4.23
CA GLU A 585 7.15 -1.47 -4.08
C GLU A 585 6.21 -2.69 -4.17
N ARG A 586 6.64 -3.71 -4.91
CA ARG A 586 5.98 -5.00 -5.10
C ARG A 586 7.03 -6.09 -5.26
N ASP A 587 6.61 -7.34 -5.12
CA ASP A 587 7.49 -8.48 -5.36
C ASP A 587 8.07 -8.48 -6.79
N GLU A 588 9.32 -8.90 -6.91
CA GLU A 588 10.00 -9.00 -8.19
C GLU A 588 9.33 -10.03 -9.13
N VAL A 589 8.72 -11.11 -8.61
CA VAL A 589 7.96 -12.07 -9.43
C VAL A 589 6.72 -11.40 -10.05
N SER A 590 6.01 -10.56 -9.30
CA SER A 590 4.79 -9.88 -9.78
C SER A 590 5.06 -8.89 -10.92
N ARG A 591 6.30 -8.39 -11.05
CA ARG A 591 6.72 -7.57 -12.20
C ARG A 591 6.68 -8.34 -13.51
N LEU A 592 6.98 -9.65 -13.50
CA LEU A 592 6.95 -10.49 -14.69
C LEU A 592 5.53 -10.88 -15.12
N GLU A 593 4.60 -11.06 -14.19
CA GLU A 593 3.20 -11.35 -14.51
C GLU A 593 2.53 -10.19 -15.25
N SER A 594 2.86 -8.96 -14.86
CA SER A 594 2.37 -7.75 -15.55
C SER A 594 2.86 -7.69 -17.01
N GLN A 595 4.09 -8.14 -17.27
CA GLN A 595 4.65 -8.22 -18.63
C GLN A 595 3.95 -9.31 -19.45
N LYS A 596 3.76 -10.51 -18.86
CA LYS A 596 3.05 -11.62 -19.52
C LYS A 596 1.61 -11.26 -19.89
N ALA A 597 0.88 -10.61 -19.00
CA ALA A 597 -0.49 -10.15 -19.28
C ALA A 597 -0.54 -9.09 -20.41
N SER A 598 0.51 -8.28 -20.55
CA SER A 598 0.64 -7.29 -21.63
C SER A 598 0.93 -7.98 -22.96
N GLU A 599 1.86 -8.94 -22.98
CA GLU A 599 2.23 -9.74 -24.17
C GLU A 599 1.05 -10.61 -24.67
N GLU A 600 0.35 -11.31 -23.76
CA GLU A 600 -0.84 -12.11 -24.09
C GLU A 600 -2.05 -11.26 -24.51
N GLY A 601 -2.10 -9.99 -24.05
CA GLY A 601 -3.11 -9.01 -24.46
C GLY A 601 -2.90 -8.51 -25.90
N GLU A 602 -1.65 -8.29 -26.29
CA GLU A 602 -1.27 -7.90 -27.65
C GLU A 602 -1.51 -9.03 -28.65
N GLU A 603 -1.20 -10.29 -28.30
CA GLU A 603 -1.44 -11.46 -29.17
C GLU A 603 -2.94 -11.74 -29.42
N ARG A 604 -3.84 -11.29 -28.54
CA ARG A 604 -5.30 -11.40 -28.77
C ARG A 604 -5.86 -10.29 -29.68
N LEU A 605 -5.08 -9.25 -29.94
CA LEU A 605 -5.44 -8.11 -30.79
C LEU A 605 -4.82 -8.19 -32.19
N THR A 606 -3.88 -9.11 -32.42
CA THR A 606 -3.31 -9.46 -33.73
C THR A 606 -3.91 -10.74 -34.29
#